data_AF-A0A923R6S8-F1
#
_entry.id   AF-A0A923R6S8-F1
#
_cell.length_a   1.000
_cell.length_b   1.000
_cell.length_c   1.000
_cell.angle_alpha   90.00
_cell.angle_beta   90.00
_cell.angle_gamma   90.00
#
_symmetry.space_group_name_H-M   'P 1'
#
loop_
_entity.id
_entity.type
_entity.pdbx_description
1 polymer ?
#
loop_
_entity_poly.entity_id
_entity_poly.type
_entity_poly.pdbx_seq_one_letter_code
_entity_poly.pdbx_strand_id
1 'polypeptide(L)'
;MLAVFQVSEGQTGTNPIYKDAFTADPSPFLYNGVMYVYVGHDEAYNGEATRMTEWLCYSTTDMKNWTNHGAVMKPTDFKWASKDAWAAQVVE
;
A
#
# COMPACT_ATOMS: atom_id res chain seq x y z
N MET A 1 -5.55 21.21 22.27
CA MET A 1 -6.48 21.31 21.12
C MET A 1 -6.32 20.02 20.32
N LEU A 2 -7.23 19.06 20.50
CA LEU A 2 -7.20 17.79 19.78
C LEU A 2 -7.79 18.05 18.38
N ALA A 3 -7.01 17.85 17.31
CA ALA A 3 -7.56 17.83 15.97
C ALA A 3 -8.29 16.50 15.77
N VAL A 4 -9.61 16.56 15.60
CA VAL A 4 -10.41 15.41 15.19
C VAL A 4 -10.21 15.26 13.68
N PHE A 5 -9.48 14.23 13.25
CA PHE A 5 -9.46 13.84 11.84
C PHE A 5 -10.83 13.27 11.48
N GLN A 6 -11.68 14.06 10.82
CA GLN A 6 -12.87 13.53 10.17
C GLN A 6 -12.45 12.87 8.86
N VAL A 7 -12.48 11.54 8.81
CA VAL A 7 -12.46 10.80 7.55
C VAL A 7 -13.90 10.75 7.05
N SER A 8 -14.20 11.35 5.90
CA SER A 8 -15.49 11.12 5.25
C SER A 8 -15.51 9.69 4.71
N GLU A 9 -16.37 8.85 5.29
CA GLU A 9 -16.61 7.51 4.79
C GLU A 9 -17.24 7.58 3.39
N GLY A 10 -16.76 6.76 2.46
CA GLY A 10 -17.30 6.62 1.11
C GLY A 10 -16.86 7.66 0.07
N GLN A 11 -16.06 8.67 0.44
CA GLN A 11 -15.56 9.65 -0.54
C GLN A 11 -14.24 9.15 -1.18
N THR A 12 -14.23 9.01 -2.51
CA THR A 12 -13.03 8.67 -3.31
C THR A 12 -12.24 9.93 -3.68
N GLY A 13 -10.96 9.77 -4.04
CA GLY A 13 -10.08 10.90 -4.37
C GLY A 13 -9.78 11.85 -3.19
N THR A 14 -9.94 11.39 -1.95
CA THR A 14 -9.52 12.10 -0.73
C THR A 14 -8.40 11.34 -0.03
N ASN A 15 -7.73 12.01 0.91
CA ASN A 15 -6.72 11.36 1.74
C ASN A 15 -7.34 10.80 3.04
N PRO A 16 -6.87 9.63 3.52
CA PRO A 16 -5.91 8.73 2.87
C PRO A 16 -6.52 8.04 1.64
N ILE A 17 -5.68 7.77 0.63
CA ILE A 17 -6.12 7.25 -0.68
C ILE A 17 -6.58 5.79 -0.64
N TYR A 18 -6.04 5.00 0.30
CA TYR A 18 -6.50 3.65 0.64
C TYR A 18 -7.05 3.69 2.07
N LYS A 19 -8.20 3.03 2.28
CA LYS A 19 -8.92 3.04 3.57
C LYS A 19 -9.11 1.63 4.14
N ASP A 20 -8.67 0.60 3.41
CA ASP A 20 -8.81 -0.81 3.73
C ASP A 20 -7.57 -1.43 4.37
N ALA A 21 -6.40 -0.79 4.24
CA ALA A 21 -5.14 -1.19 4.87
C ALA A 21 -4.28 0.02 5.24
N PHE A 22 -3.39 -0.15 6.23
CA PHE A 22 -2.30 0.80 6.45
C PHE A 22 -1.18 0.50 5.45
N THR A 23 -0.74 1.53 4.73
CA THR A 23 0.17 1.39 3.59
C THR A 23 1.31 2.39 3.68
N ALA A 24 2.50 1.95 3.30
CA ALA A 24 3.73 2.75 3.32
C ALA A 24 4.55 2.57 2.04
N ASP A 25 5.52 3.47 1.85
CA ASP A 25 6.54 3.42 0.79
C ASP A 25 5.98 3.21 -0.63
N PRO A 26 5.13 4.12 -1.14
CA PRO A 26 4.48 3.95 -2.44
C PRO A 26 5.47 3.99 -3.61
N SER A 27 5.38 2.99 -4.48
CA SER A 27 6.05 2.92 -5.78
C SER A 27 5.02 2.96 -6.92
N PRO A 28 4.76 4.14 -7.52
CA PRO A 28 3.89 4.27 -8.68
C PRO A 28 4.56 3.78 -9.97
N PHE A 29 3.80 3.07 -10.80
CA PHE A 29 4.22 2.52 -12.09
C PHE A 29 3.07 2.65 -13.10
N LEU A 30 3.29 3.37 -14.21
CA LEU A 30 2.29 3.57 -15.26
C LEU A 30 2.54 2.59 -16.41
N TYR A 31 1.57 1.73 -16.69
CA TYR A 31 1.64 0.76 -17.78
C TYR A 31 0.34 0.74 -18.58
N ASN A 32 0.44 0.92 -19.89
CA ASN A 32 -0.70 0.92 -20.82
C ASN A 32 -1.90 1.79 -20.36
N GLY A 33 -1.61 2.98 -19.80
CA GLY A 33 -2.65 3.92 -19.35
C GLY A 33 -3.29 3.58 -17.99
N VAL A 34 -2.80 2.55 -17.30
CA VAL A 34 -3.22 2.18 -15.94
C VAL A 34 -2.07 2.51 -14.98
N MET A 35 -2.36 3.31 -13.96
CA MET A 35 -1.42 3.55 -12.87
C MET A 35 -1.56 2.40 -11.87
N TYR A 36 -0.46 1.70 -11.62
CA TYR A 36 -0.31 0.74 -10.52
C TYR A 36 0.49 1.40 -9.41
N VAL A 37 0.15 1.12 -8.15
CA VAL A 37 0.91 1.57 -7.00
C VAL A 37 1.15 0.35 -6.13
N TYR A 38 2.43 0.05 -5.94
CA TYR A 38 2.90 -1.00 -5.05
C TYR A 38 3.26 -0.35 -3.72
N VAL A 39 2.78 -0.92 -2.62
CA VAL A 39 2.98 -0.40 -1.26
C VAL A 39 3.32 -1.55 -0.33
N GLY A 40 4.07 -1.25 0.73
CA GLY A 40 4.19 -2.18 1.84
C GLY A 40 2.94 -2.13 2.74
N HIS A 41 2.57 -3.28 3.32
CA HIS A 41 1.45 -3.40 4.26
C HIS A 41 1.94 -3.22 5.70
N ASP A 42 1.59 -2.10 6.33
CA ASP A 42 1.92 -1.86 7.74
C ASP A 42 0.96 -2.62 8.67
N GLU A 43 1.50 -3.60 9.38
CA GLU A 43 0.77 -4.48 10.31
C GLU A 43 1.32 -4.34 11.74
N ALA A 44 1.84 -3.16 12.08
CA ALA A 44 2.42 -2.86 13.38
C ALA A 44 1.49 -3.32 14.53
N TYR A 45 1.99 -4.23 15.36
CA TYR A 45 1.26 -4.82 16.47
C TYR A 45 2.16 -4.90 17.70
N ASN A 46 1.59 -4.69 18.91
CA ASN A 46 2.30 -4.83 20.19
C ASN A 46 3.66 -4.11 20.30
N GLY A 47 3.78 -2.90 19.76
CA GLY A 47 4.99 -2.07 19.89
C GLY A 47 6.09 -2.37 18.85
N GLU A 48 5.84 -3.28 17.91
CA GLU A 48 6.68 -3.45 16.72
C GLU A 48 6.34 -2.35 15.70
N ALA A 49 7.16 -1.30 15.66
CA ALA A 49 6.90 -0.11 14.83
C ALA A 49 7.01 -0.36 13.31
N THR A 50 7.55 -1.49 12.87
CA THR A 50 7.92 -1.74 11.46
C THR A 50 7.55 -3.13 10.97
N ARG A 51 6.48 -3.73 11.51
CA ARG A 51 6.03 -5.05 11.05
C ARG A 51 5.33 -4.91 9.70
N MET A 52 6.00 -5.35 8.64
CA MET A 52 5.48 -5.39 7.28
C MET A 52 5.75 -6.79 6.69
N THR A 53 4.70 -7.51 6.30
CA THR A 53 4.84 -8.93 5.89
C THR A 53 4.65 -9.17 4.40
N GLU A 54 4.11 -8.19 3.67
CA GLU A 54 3.76 -8.31 2.26
C GLU A 54 3.73 -6.96 1.56
N TRP A 55 3.82 -7.00 0.23
CA TRP A 55 3.56 -5.87 -0.65
C TRP A 55 2.18 -6.02 -1.30
N LEU A 56 1.36 -4.98 -1.21
CA LEU A 56 0.05 -4.89 -1.86
C LEU A 56 0.16 -4.15 -3.20
N CYS A 57 -0.79 -4.42 -4.10
CA CYS A 57 -0.91 -3.69 -5.35
C CYS A 57 -2.30 -3.07 -5.49
N TYR A 58 -2.33 -1.80 -5.87
CA TYR A 58 -3.54 -1.08 -6.24
C TYR A 58 -3.41 -0.55 -7.66
N SER A 59 -4.53 -0.39 -8.39
CA SER A 59 -4.51 0.27 -9.69
C SER A 59 -5.64 1.26 -9.89
N THR A 60 -5.44 2.20 -10.80
CA THR A 60 -6.45 3.19 -11.18
C THR A 60 -6.23 3.68 -12.62
N THR A 61 -7.32 4.11 -13.26
CA THR A 61 -7.29 4.84 -14.54
C THR A 61 -7.65 6.32 -14.38
N ASP A 62 -8.09 6.75 -13.20
CA ASP A 62 -8.61 8.10 -12.95
C ASP A 62 -8.02 8.81 -11.72
N MET A 63 -7.09 8.15 -11.01
CA MET A 63 -6.42 8.64 -9.80
C MET A 63 -7.36 8.91 -8.61
N LYS A 64 -8.62 8.45 -8.67
CA LYS A 64 -9.64 8.66 -7.65
C LYS A 64 -10.19 7.34 -7.13
N ASN A 65 -10.53 6.45 -8.05
CA ASN A 65 -11.08 5.14 -7.79
C ASN A 65 -9.98 4.10 -7.95
N TRP A 66 -9.77 3.32 -6.89
CA TRP A 66 -8.67 2.37 -6.81
C TRP A 66 -9.21 0.95 -6.75
N THR A 67 -8.66 0.07 -7.58
CA THR A 67 -8.87 -1.38 -7.51
C THR A 67 -7.78 -1.97 -6.62
N ASN A 68 -8.18 -2.70 -5.58
CA ASN A 68 -7.26 -3.48 -4.74
C ASN A 68 -7.03 -4.85 -5.39
N HIS A 69 -5.76 -5.21 -5.67
CA HIS A 69 -5.35 -6.52 -6.21
C HIS A 69 -4.86 -7.49 -5.13
N GLY A 70 -4.81 -7.06 -3.87
CA GLY A 70 -4.30 -7.81 -2.73
C GLY A 70 -2.77 -7.86 -2.68
N ALA A 71 -2.26 -8.80 -1.89
CA ALA A 71 -0.84 -9.08 -1.78
C ALA A 71 -0.30 -9.73 -3.06
N VAL A 72 0.77 -9.15 -3.61
CA VAL A 72 1.40 -9.61 -4.85
C VAL A 72 2.76 -10.27 -4.64
N MET A 73 3.39 -10.02 -3.49
CA MET A 73 4.68 -10.59 -3.12
C MET A 73 4.86 -10.50 -1.60
N LYS A 74 5.69 -11.38 -1.04
CA LYS A 74 6.13 -11.36 0.36
C LYS A 74 7.62 -11.68 0.47
N PRO A 75 8.31 -11.30 1.56
CA PRO A 75 9.73 -11.56 1.74
C PRO A 75 10.10 -13.04 1.62
N THR A 76 9.21 -13.93 2.07
CA THR A 76 9.45 -15.39 2.01
C THR A 76 9.36 -15.99 0.61
N ASP A 77 8.98 -15.22 -0.41
CA ASP A 77 9.12 -15.64 -1.81
C ASP A 77 10.61 -15.65 -2.24
N PHE A 78 11.45 -14.85 -1.57
CA PHE A 78 12.90 -14.90 -1.73
C PHE A 78 13.49 -15.96 -0.79
N LYS A 79 14.16 -16.98 -1.35
CA LYS A 79 14.74 -18.09 -0.58
C LYS A 79 15.70 -17.68 0.55
N TRP A 80 16.30 -16.49 0.44
CA TRP A 80 17.29 -15.96 1.38
C TRP A 80 16.70 -14.99 2.41
N ALA A 81 15.45 -14.54 2.23
CA ALA A 81 14.78 -13.59 3.12
C ALA A 81 13.70 -14.30 3.95
N SER A 82 13.46 -13.79 5.15
CA SER A 82 12.53 -14.39 6.11
C SER A 82 11.46 -13.43 6.64
N LYS A 83 11.64 -12.12 6.48
CA LYS A 83 10.77 -11.07 7.02
C LYS A 83 11.06 -9.73 6.33
N ASP A 84 10.33 -8.70 6.75
CA ASP A 84 10.56 -7.27 6.44
C ASP A 84 10.26 -6.91 4.97
N ALA A 85 8.98 -6.67 4.66
CA ALA A 85 8.51 -6.17 3.38
C ALA A 85 8.69 -4.64 3.25
N TRP A 86 9.93 -4.16 3.39
CA TRP A 86 10.25 -2.72 3.34
C TRP A 86 10.14 -2.12 1.94
N ALA A 87 10.39 -0.81 1.84
CA ALA A 87 10.39 -0.04 0.59
C ALA A 87 10.96 -0.82 -0.62
N ALA A 88 10.15 -0.88 -1.67
CA ALA A 88 10.49 -1.52 -2.94
C ALA A 88 10.10 -0.59 -4.10
N GLN A 89 10.65 -0.86 -5.29
CA GLN A 89 10.29 -0.14 -6.52
C GLN A 89 10.08 -1.12 -7.67
N VAL A 90 9.07 -0.85 -8.50
CA VAL A 90 8.76 -1.61 -9.72
C VAL A 90 9.11 -0.79 -10.96
N VAL A 91 9.68 -1.46 -11.97
CA VAL A 91 10.04 -0.91 -13.30
C VAL A 91 9.69 -1.94 -14.39
N GLU A 92 9.51 -1.47 -15.63
CA GLU A 92 9.36 -2.31 -16.84
C GLU A 92 10.71 -2.55 -17.52
#